data_AF-A0A521Y988-F1
#
_entry.id   AF-A0A521Y988-F1
#
_cell.length_a   1.000
_cell.length_b   1.000
_cell.length_c   1.000
_cell.angle_alpha   90.00
_cell.angle_beta   90.00
_cell.angle_gamma   90.00
#
_symmetry.space_group_name_H-M   'P 1'
#
loop_
_entity.id
_entity.type
_entity.pdbx_description
1 polymer ?
#
loop_
_entity_poly.entity_id
_entity_poly.type
_entity_poly.pdbx_seq_one_letter_code
_entity_poly.pdbx_strand_id
1 'polypeptide(L)'
;MLGMNDDKKAQAQIEGLATLLVLDDEIKKLSNLREFGFFTTNETHRLIPYHTACLWQRRGYVGQMILAQSGVAEIDAHAPSNQWLVEFIGKIQQTDNAKIIHKVNLAELEGDDNENFFPKAVLWCPFLNKSNELSGGLLFFRETDFTQSEIKMITWLIASYQYTWQILNKHKLKPSWKKVKEHHLRIGVTFFIIAILLFPIRLSVLGTATVVPKDPVLINAPLHGVIKTFAVKPGQYVHANQLLLSFDKTDLIADKEVNQKNFQLTEAKLRTAVNGSFDNKEARFEIPILQAQLNIDKAHVDYTNALLAKADVFSPSAGVVVFDSKEDWIGQPVETGTRILVIADPKNVQLRVMLPIANMIQLEVGAKGDFF
;
A
#
# COMPACT_ATOMS: atom_id res chain seq x y z
N MET A 1 -34.68 50.35 -5.63
CA MET A 1 -33.75 49.20 -5.56
C MET A 1 -33.28 48.86 -4.14
N LEU A 2 -33.46 49.72 -3.12
CA LEU A 2 -33.06 49.43 -1.73
C LEU A 2 -33.97 48.41 -1.01
N GLY A 3 -35.30 48.45 -1.20
CA GLY A 3 -36.22 47.52 -0.50
C GLY A 3 -36.11 46.04 -0.90
N MET A 4 -35.78 45.73 -2.16
CA MET A 4 -35.65 44.35 -2.65
C MET A 4 -34.46 43.58 -2.05
N ASN A 5 -33.47 44.29 -1.50
CA ASN A 5 -32.28 43.67 -0.90
C ASN A 5 -32.50 43.37 0.60
N ASP A 6 -33.32 44.18 1.27
CA ASP A 6 -33.72 43.96 2.66
C ASP A 6 -34.73 42.81 2.79
N ASP A 7 -35.68 42.71 1.86
CA ASP A 7 -36.63 41.57 1.80
C ASP A 7 -35.90 40.23 1.57
N LYS A 8 -34.90 40.20 0.67
CA LYS A 8 -34.07 39.00 0.43
C LYS A 8 -33.25 38.61 1.65
N LYS A 9 -32.68 39.58 2.38
CA LYS A 9 -31.94 39.32 3.63
C LYS A 9 -32.86 38.80 4.74
N ALA A 10 -34.05 39.38 4.88
CA ALA A 10 -35.04 38.92 5.85
C ALA A 10 -35.50 37.50 5.53
N GLN A 11 -35.75 37.19 4.26
CA GLN A 11 -36.17 35.86 3.83
C GLN A 11 -35.07 34.80 4.04
N ALA A 12 -33.81 35.12 3.74
CA ALA A 12 -32.67 34.24 4.04
C ALA A 12 -32.47 34.02 5.55
N GLN A 13 -32.73 35.03 6.39
CA GLN A 13 -32.69 34.88 7.85
C GLN A 13 -33.80 33.96 8.37
N ILE A 14 -35.02 34.08 7.81
CA ILE A 14 -36.15 33.21 8.16
C ILE A 14 -35.85 31.76 7.75
N GLU A 15 -35.29 31.55 6.55
CA GLU A 15 -34.92 30.22 6.07
C GLU A 15 -33.79 29.60 6.91
N GLY A 16 -32.79 30.38 7.30
CA GLY A 16 -31.73 29.92 8.22
C GLY A 16 -32.27 29.54 9.61
N LEU A 17 -33.20 30.30 10.16
CA LEU A 17 -33.87 29.99 11.43
C LEU A 17 -34.74 28.73 11.32
N ALA A 18 -35.50 28.57 10.23
CA ALA A 18 -36.29 27.37 9.98
C ALA A 18 -35.38 26.13 9.88
N THR A 19 -34.26 26.25 9.17
CA THR A 19 -33.26 25.18 9.04
C THR A 19 -32.65 24.81 10.38
N LEU A 20 -32.36 25.79 11.23
CA LEU A 20 -31.86 25.55 12.59
C LEU A 20 -32.85 24.73 13.42
N LEU A 21 -34.16 25.05 13.35
CA LEU A 21 -35.20 24.30 14.06
C LEU A 21 -35.34 22.87 13.54
N VAL A 22 -35.23 22.65 12.23
CA VAL A 22 -35.25 21.30 11.63
C VAL A 22 -34.06 20.48 12.13
N LEU A 23 -32.84 21.04 12.09
CA LEU A 23 -31.65 20.36 12.57
C LEU A 23 -31.70 20.06 14.08
N ASP A 24 -32.31 20.96 14.87
CA ASP A 24 -32.53 20.77 16.31
C ASP A 24 -33.54 19.66 16.63
N ASP A 25 -34.56 19.45 15.79
CA ASP A 25 -35.51 18.34 15.93
C ASP A 25 -34.90 17.00 15.48
N GLU A 26 -34.17 17.00 14.36
CA GLU A 26 -33.52 15.80 13.82
C GLU A 26 -32.42 15.26 14.73
N ILE A 27 -31.57 16.14 15.31
CA ILE A 27 -30.47 15.71 16.18
C ILE A 27 -30.97 14.98 17.44
N LYS A 28 -32.13 15.37 17.97
CA LYS A 28 -32.73 14.76 19.18
C LYS A 28 -33.23 13.35 18.95
N LYS A 29 -33.43 12.93 17.70
CA LYS A 29 -33.92 11.59 17.33
C LYS A 29 -32.78 10.57 17.18
N LEU A 30 -31.52 11.02 17.20
CA LEU A 30 -30.36 10.16 16.99
C LEU A 30 -30.12 9.23 18.19
N SER A 31 -29.77 7.97 17.91
CA SER A 31 -29.72 6.92 18.94
C SER A 31 -28.30 6.54 19.36
N ASN A 32 -27.29 6.82 18.52
CA ASN A 32 -25.90 6.45 18.80
C ASN A 32 -24.88 7.52 18.34
N LEU A 33 -23.65 7.39 18.83
CA LEU A 33 -22.56 8.34 18.53
C LEU A 33 -22.12 8.32 17.05
N ARG A 34 -22.31 7.20 16.34
CA ARG A 34 -21.92 7.09 14.92
C ARG A 34 -22.89 7.87 14.04
N GLU A 35 -24.19 7.71 14.27
CA GLU A 35 -25.26 8.51 13.67
C GLU A 35 -25.09 9.99 13.99
N PHE A 36 -24.78 10.33 15.25
CA PHE A 36 -24.48 11.70 15.64
C PHE A 36 -23.28 12.27 14.88
N GLY A 37 -22.20 11.51 14.75
CA GLY A 37 -21.02 11.91 13.98
C GLY A 37 -21.33 12.16 12.52
N PHE A 38 -22.04 11.22 11.87
CA PHE A 38 -22.43 11.37 10.48
C PHE A 38 -23.38 12.57 10.27
N PHE A 39 -24.40 12.71 11.12
CA PHE A 39 -25.37 13.80 11.02
C PHE A 39 -24.70 15.16 11.20
N THR A 40 -23.95 15.35 12.29
CA THR A 40 -23.33 16.66 12.59
C THR A 40 -22.28 17.08 11.56
N THR A 41 -21.54 16.14 11.00
CA THR A 41 -20.49 16.44 10.00
C THR A 41 -21.01 16.59 8.57
N ASN A 42 -22.26 16.23 8.26
CA ASN A 42 -22.81 16.37 6.91
C ASN A 42 -24.01 17.34 6.88
N GLU A 43 -24.94 17.26 7.83
CA GLU A 43 -26.18 18.04 7.80
C GLU A 43 -26.01 19.49 8.24
N THR A 44 -24.93 19.81 8.97
CA THR A 44 -24.59 21.20 9.29
C THR A 44 -24.35 22.05 8.04
N HIS A 45 -24.10 21.42 6.87
CA HIS A 45 -23.89 22.14 5.61
C HIS A 45 -25.17 22.88 5.15
N ARG A 46 -26.35 22.44 5.62
CA ARG A 46 -27.64 23.13 5.38
C ARG A 46 -27.69 24.51 6.05
N LEU A 47 -26.97 24.70 7.16
CA LEU A 47 -26.96 25.95 7.92
C LEU A 47 -25.77 26.85 7.53
N ILE A 48 -24.58 26.27 7.42
CA ILE A 48 -23.36 27.00 7.03
C ILE A 48 -22.57 26.21 5.97
N PRO A 49 -22.13 26.83 4.88
CA PRO A 49 -21.28 26.14 3.91
C PRO A 49 -19.88 25.94 4.49
N TYR A 50 -19.31 24.76 4.29
CA TYR A 50 -17.93 24.39 4.64
C TYR A 50 -17.39 23.36 3.66
N HIS A 51 -16.07 23.26 3.54
CA HIS A 51 -15.41 22.23 2.73
C HIS A 51 -15.27 20.92 3.49
N THR A 52 -14.88 21.00 4.77
CA THR A 52 -14.72 19.81 5.61
C THR A 52 -15.21 20.09 7.02
N ALA A 53 -15.96 19.14 7.58
CA ALA A 53 -16.30 19.11 9.00
C ALA A 53 -15.69 17.88 9.67
N CYS A 54 -15.20 18.05 10.89
CA CYS A 54 -14.59 16.97 11.68
C CYS A 54 -15.18 16.95 13.09
N LEU A 55 -15.70 15.80 13.51
CA LEU A 55 -16.10 15.55 14.89
C LEU A 55 -14.98 14.81 15.61
N TRP A 56 -14.54 15.35 16.74
CA TRP A 56 -13.49 14.75 17.55
C TRP A 56 -13.93 14.58 19.01
N GLN A 57 -13.26 13.65 19.69
CA GLN A 57 -13.52 13.30 21.08
C GLN A 57 -12.23 13.25 21.89
N ARG A 58 -12.28 13.72 23.14
CA ARG A 58 -11.22 13.50 24.12
C ARG A 58 -11.41 12.17 24.84
N ARG A 59 -10.44 11.26 24.76
CA ARG A 59 -10.43 9.96 25.44
C ARG A 59 -9.39 9.92 26.56
N GLY A 60 -9.64 10.60 27.67
CA GLY A 60 -8.90 10.45 28.94
C GLY A 60 -7.38 10.36 28.76
N TYR A 61 -6.79 9.21 29.11
CA TYR A 61 -5.34 8.93 29.03
C TYR A 61 -4.81 8.63 27.62
N VAL A 62 -5.70 8.38 26.64
CA VAL A 62 -5.36 7.97 25.27
C VAL A 62 -5.22 9.18 24.33
N GLY A 63 -5.53 10.38 24.81
CA GLY A 63 -5.45 11.61 24.01
C GLY A 63 -6.77 11.95 23.32
N GLN A 64 -6.72 12.33 22.04
CA GLN A 64 -7.86 12.72 21.23
C GLN A 64 -8.01 11.84 19.99
N MET A 65 -9.25 11.65 19.56
CA MET A 65 -9.60 10.78 18.44
C MET A 65 -10.65 11.45 17.55
N ILE A 66 -10.51 11.29 16.25
CA ILE A 66 -11.52 11.69 15.26
C ILE A 66 -12.60 10.61 15.21
N LEU A 67 -13.86 11.01 15.36
CA LEU A 67 -15.01 10.11 15.32
C LEU A 67 -15.69 10.08 13.95
N ALA A 68 -15.74 11.22 13.27
CA ALA A 68 -16.38 11.35 11.96
C ALA A 68 -15.80 12.55 11.20
N GLN A 69 -15.85 12.46 9.87
CA GLN A 69 -15.44 13.51 8.95
C GLN A 69 -16.47 13.58 7.82
N SER A 70 -16.78 14.79 7.36
CA SER A 70 -17.69 15.03 6.24
C SER A 70 -17.24 14.28 4.98
N GLY A 71 -18.16 13.58 4.31
CA GLY A 71 -17.87 12.87 3.06
C GLY A 71 -17.04 11.58 3.19
N VAL A 72 -16.73 11.12 4.41
CA VAL A 72 -15.96 9.90 4.66
C VAL A 72 -16.79 8.89 5.45
N ALA A 73 -16.90 7.65 4.94
CA ALA A 73 -17.68 6.60 5.59
C ALA A 73 -16.95 5.96 6.79
N GLU A 74 -15.64 5.75 6.69
CA GLU A 74 -14.79 5.19 7.74
C GLU A 74 -13.50 5.98 7.90
N ILE A 75 -13.11 6.25 9.15
CA ILE A 75 -11.92 7.03 9.47
C ILE A 75 -10.71 6.11 9.51
N ASP A 76 -9.74 6.38 8.64
CA ASP A 76 -8.40 5.80 8.73
C ASP A 76 -7.52 6.64 9.65
N ALA A 77 -7.14 6.08 10.81
CA ALA A 77 -6.28 6.75 11.78
C ALA A 77 -4.82 6.95 11.29
N HIS A 78 -4.41 6.23 10.24
CA HIS A 78 -3.07 6.31 9.68
C HIS A 78 -2.96 7.25 8.48
N ALA A 79 -4.08 7.81 8.00
CA ALA A 79 -4.06 8.80 6.94
C ALA A 79 -3.28 10.06 7.41
N PRO A 80 -2.32 10.59 6.62
CA PRO A 80 -1.53 11.76 7.00
C PRO A 80 -2.38 12.97 7.43
N SER A 81 -3.48 13.25 6.71
CA SER A 81 -4.43 14.33 7.06
C SER A 81 -5.08 14.14 8.42
N ASN A 82 -5.34 12.90 8.84
CA ASN A 82 -5.99 12.59 10.11
C ASN A 82 -5.01 12.62 11.27
N GLN A 83 -3.76 12.22 11.05
CA GLN A 83 -2.67 12.40 12.02
C GLN A 83 -2.44 13.88 12.28
N TRP A 84 -2.35 14.67 11.21
CA TRP A 84 -2.24 16.13 11.27
C TRP A 84 -3.42 16.75 12.05
N LEU A 85 -4.66 16.36 11.74
CA LEU A 85 -5.85 16.86 12.46
C LEU A 85 -5.78 16.55 13.96
N VAL A 86 -5.37 15.35 14.34
CA VAL A 86 -5.22 14.97 15.75
C VAL A 86 -4.20 15.87 16.44
N GLU A 87 -3.05 16.16 15.84
CA GLU A 87 -2.05 17.07 16.42
C GLU A 87 -2.56 18.51 16.51
N PHE A 88 -3.18 19.01 15.44
CA PHE A 88 -3.75 20.35 15.35
C PHE A 88 -4.81 20.60 16.43
N ILE A 89 -5.71 19.63 16.67
CA ILE A 89 -6.69 19.69 17.77
C ILE A 89 -5.97 19.80 19.12
N GLY A 90 -4.86 19.08 19.29
CA GLY A 90 -4.06 19.13 20.51
C GLY A 90 -3.45 20.49 20.81
N LYS A 91 -3.04 21.23 19.77
CA LYS A 91 -2.54 22.59 19.89
C LYS A 91 -3.65 23.56 20.29
N ILE A 92 -4.82 23.51 19.65
CA ILE A 92 -5.97 24.38 19.99
C ILE A 92 -6.42 24.15 21.44
N GLN A 93 -6.37 22.91 21.93
CA GLN A 93 -6.72 22.59 23.32
C GLN A 93 -5.82 23.25 24.36
N GLN A 94 -4.61 23.66 24.00
CA GLN A 94 -3.66 24.33 24.90
C GLN A 94 -3.87 25.85 24.95
N THR A 95 -4.66 26.41 24.03
CA THR A 95 -4.98 27.84 24.00
C THR A 95 -6.05 28.18 25.04
N ASP A 96 -6.00 29.40 25.61
CA ASP A 96 -6.98 29.89 26.59
C ASP A 96 -8.43 29.87 26.06
N ASN A 97 -8.59 29.93 24.73
CA ASN A 97 -9.88 29.95 24.04
C ASN A 97 -10.45 28.55 23.73
N ALA A 98 -9.82 27.47 24.20
CA ALA A 98 -10.25 26.10 23.89
C ALA A 98 -11.71 25.77 24.28
N LYS A 99 -12.29 26.50 25.23
CA LYS A 99 -13.66 26.29 25.72
C LYS A 99 -14.72 27.15 25.04
N ILE A 100 -14.33 28.08 24.19
CA ILE A 100 -15.25 29.00 23.51
C ILE A 100 -15.23 28.77 22.00
N ILE A 101 -16.36 29.06 21.35
CA ILE A 101 -16.44 29.05 19.89
C ILE A 101 -15.65 30.24 19.37
N HIS A 102 -14.63 29.99 18.55
CA HIS A 102 -13.80 31.05 17.99
C HIS A 102 -13.25 30.64 16.62
N LYS A 103 -12.86 31.65 15.84
CA LYS A 103 -12.09 31.46 14.62
C LYS A 103 -10.65 31.14 15.00
N VAL A 104 -10.07 30.15 14.36
CA VAL A 104 -8.69 29.76 14.56
C VAL A 104 -7.88 30.21 13.35
N ASN A 105 -6.82 30.98 13.60
CA ASN A 105 -5.88 31.37 12.55
C ASN A 105 -4.85 30.25 12.38
N LEU A 106 -4.91 29.55 11.24
CA LEU A 106 -4.03 28.41 10.97
C LEU A 106 -2.55 28.83 10.91
N ALA A 107 -2.26 30.02 10.37
CA ALA A 107 -0.89 30.52 10.21
C ALA A 107 -0.18 30.81 11.55
N GLU A 108 -0.94 31.17 12.60
CA GLU A 108 -0.38 31.47 13.92
C GLU A 108 -0.03 30.21 14.73
N LEU A 109 -0.70 29.08 14.46
CA LEU A 109 -0.54 27.85 15.24
C LEU A 109 0.45 26.84 14.64
N GLU A 110 0.67 26.91 13.32
CA GLU A 110 1.43 25.89 12.59
C GLU A 110 2.73 26.41 11.96
N GLY A 111 2.86 27.73 11.74
CA GLY A 111 3.97 28.29 10.95
C GLY A 111 3.76 28.13 9.44
N ASP A 112 4.69 28.65 8.63
CA ASP A 112 4.55 28.80 7.16
C ASP A 112 4.78 27.49 6.38
N ASP A 113 5.11 26.38 7.06
CA ASP A 113 5.52 25.09 6.47
C ASP A 113 4.37 24.08 6.28
N ASN A 114 3.13 24.55 6.07
CA ASN A 114 1.97 23.64 6.01
C ASN A 114 1.82 22.90 4.67
N GLU A 115 1.79 21.57 4.75
CA GLU A 115 1.14 20.72 3.73
C GLU A 115 -0.36 21.08 3.69
N ASN A 116 -0.85 21.52 2.53
CA ASN A 116 -2.22 22.03 2.35
C ASN A 116 -3.26 20.89 2.35
N PHE A 117 -3.45 20.20 3.47
CA PHE A 117 -4.50 19.18 3.60
C PHE A 117 -5.90 19.78 3.74
N PHE A 118 -6.01 20.96 4.37
CA PHE A 118 -7.29 21.61 4.66
C PHE A 118 -7.28 23.11 4.34
N PRO A 119 -8.45 23.70 4.04
CA PRO A 119 -8.59 25.14 3.88
C PRO A 119 -8.21 25.96 5.12
N LYS A 120 -7.82 27.21 4.89
CA LYS A 120 -7.20 28.08 5.91
C LYS A 120 -8.14 28.60 7.00
N ALA A 121 -9.42 28.86 6.68
CA ALA A 121 -10.36 29.40 7.65
C ALA A 121 -10.94 28.25 8.48
N VAL A 122 -10.67 28.28 9.79
CA VAL A 122 -11.09 27.24 10.73
C VAL A 122 -12.02 27.81 11.78
N LEU A 123 -13.15 27.14 12.01
CA LEU A 123 -14.07 27.43 13.11
C LEU A 123 -14.02 26.30 14.13
N TRP A 124 -13.62 26.64 15.35
CA TRP A 124 -13.58 25.72 16.48
C TRP A 124 -14.91 25.77 17.25
N CYS A 125 -15.55 24.61 17.43
CA CYS A 125 -16.81 24.48 18.16
C CYS A 125 -16.72 23.41 19.25
N PRO A 126 -16.34 23.77 20.49
CA PRO A 126 -16.13 22.80 21.56
C PRO A 126 -17.43 22.27 22.16
N PHE A 127 -17.42 21.01 22.59
CA PHE A 127 -18.46 20.40 23.42
C PHE A 127 -17.95 20.20 24.86
N LEU A 128 -18.61 20.88 25.78
CA LEU A 128 -18.32 20.84 27.20
C LEU A 128 -19.18 19.78 27.91
N ASN A 129 -18.59 19.11 28.90
CA ASN A 129 -19.30 18.23 29.82
C ASN A 129 -20.05 19.01 30.91
N LYS A 130 -20.90 18.31 31.69
CA LYS A 130 -21.59 18.88 32.87
C LYS A 130 -20.66 19.53 33.90
N SER A 131 -19.40 19.09 33.97
CA SER A 131 -18.35 19.66 34.83
C SER A 131 -17.61 20.85 34.20
N ASN A 132 -18.09 21.37 33.06
CA ASN A 132 -17.45 22.45 32.30
C ASN A 132 -16.02 22.11 31.80
N GLU A 133 -15.79 20.83 31.54
CA GLU A 133 -14.55 20.28 30.97
C GLU A 133 -14.75 19.96 29.49
N LEU A 134 -13.70 20.15 28.70
CA LEU A 134 -13.70 19.88 27.26
C LEU A 134 -13.75 18.37 26.99
N SER A 135 -14.80 17.92 26.29
CA SER A 135 -15.09 16.50 26.06
C SER A 135 -14.93 16.05 24.61
N GLY A 136 -15.05 16.99 23.68
CA GLY A 136 -15.03 16.79 22.24
C GLY A 136 -15.38 18.11 21.55
N GLY A 137 -15.66 18.06 20.25
CA GLY A 137 -16.10 19.24 19.52
C GLY A 137 -16.17 18.99 18.01
N LEU A 138 -16.66 20.00 17.31
CA LEU A 138 -16.66 20.06 15.85
C LEU A 138 -15.63 21.10 15.38
N LEU A 139 -15.01 20.80 14.25
CA LEU A 139 -14.20 21.73 13.47
C LEU A 139 -14.81 21.87 12.09
N PHE A 140 -14.88 23.11 11.59
CA PHE A 140 -15.27 23.40 10.22
C PHE A 140 -14.15 24.12 9.50
N PHE A 141 -13.80 23.63 8.32
CA PHE A 141 -12.77 24.18 7.45
C PHE A 141 -13.40 24.78 6.20
N ARG A 142 -12.95 25.98 5.82
CA ARG A 142 -13.45 26.72 4.66
C ARG A 142 -12.35 27.59 4.04
N GLU A 143 -12.48 27.89 2.75
CA GLU A 143 -11.56 28.79 2.04
C GLU A 143 -11.75 30.26 2.44
N THR A 144 -13.00 30.65 2.69
CA THR A 144 -13.38 32.01 3.09
C THR A 144 -13.70 32.10 4.57
N ASP A 145 -13.42 33.26 5.17
CA ASP A 145 -13.68 33.50 6.59
C ASP A 145 -15.16 33.42 6.96
N PHE A 146 -15.44 32.93 8.17
CA PHE A 146 -16.79 32.89 8.76
C PHE A 146 -17.29 34.29 9.14
N THR A 147 -18.51 34.64 8.77
CA THR A 147 -19.13 35.91 9.16
C THR A 147 -19.61 35.87 10.61
N GLN A 148 -19.77 37.05 11.24
CA GLN A 148 -20.27 37.13 12.62
C GLN A 148 -21.71 36.59 12.75
N SER A 149 -22.53 36.73 11.71
CA SER A 149 -23.88 36.18 11.69
C SER A 149 -23.90 34.66 11.64
N GLU A 150 -23.03 34.04 10.83
CA GLU A 150 -22.85 32.59 10.77
C GLU A 150 -22.38 32.02 12.12
N ILE A 151 -21.39 32.68 12.76
CA ILE A 151 -20.88 32.27 14.08
C ILE A 151 -22.00 32.34 15.13
N LYS A 152 -22.85 33.36 15.09
CA LYS A 152 -24.00 33.43 16.01
C LYS A 152 -24.98 32.29 15.74
N MET A 153 -25.35 32.02 14.49
CA MET A 153 -26.27 30.92 14.15
C MET A 153 -25.73 29.56 14.57
N ILE A 154 -24.45 29.28 14.28
CA ILE A 154 -23.86 28.00 14.67
C ILE A 154 -23.72 27.86 16.18
N THR A 155 -23.52 28.95 16.93
CA THR A 155 -23.49 28.90 18.39
C THR A 155 -24.77 28.31 18.99
N TRP A 156 -25.93 28.65 18.43
CA TRP A 156 -27.21 28.06 18.84
C TRP A 156 -27.30 26.57 18.50
N LEU A 157 -26.87 26.18 17.29
CA LEU A 157 -26.87 24.78 16.86
C LEU A 157 -25.91 23.91 17.70
N ILE A 158 -24.71 24.41 17.97
CA ILE A 158 -23.68 23.75 18.78
C ILE A 158 -24.17 23.53 20.21
N ALA A 159 -24.97 24.43 20.77
CA ALA A 159 -25.58 24.23 22.08
C ALA A 159 -26.52 23.01 22.10
N SER A 160 -27.32 22.82 21.05
CA SER A 160 -28.18 21.64 20.89
C SER A 160 -27.37 20.35 20.66
N TYR A 161 -26.34 20.43 19.82
CA TYR A 161 -25.45 19.30 19.56
C TYR A 161 -24.71 18.87 20.83
N GLN A 162 -24.24 19.83 21.63
CA GLN A 162 -23.61 19.55 22.92
C GLN A 162 -24.55 18.84 23.87
N TYR A 163 -25.84 19.22 23.93
CA TYR A 163 -26.82 18.54 24.77
C TYR A 163 -26.99 17.07 24.38
N THR A 164 -27.16 16.81 23.08
CA THR A 164 -27.29 15.44 22.55
C THR A 164 -26.00 14.64 22.76
N TRP A 165 -24.84 15.28 22.55
CA TRP A 165 -23.52 14.71 22.83
C TRP A 165 -23.39 14.24 24.27
N GLN A 166 -23.82 15.03 25.26
CA GLN A 166 -23.77 14.64 26.68
C GLN A 166 -24.67 13.44 27.01
N ILE A 167 -25.75 13.23 26.27
CA ILE A 167 -26.68 12.10 26.44
C ILE A 167 -26.09 10.82 25.84
N LEU A 168 -25.56 10.92 24.61
CA LEU A 168 -25.03 9.79 23.84
C LEU A 168 -23.64 9.37 24.35
N ASN A 169 -22.79 10.34 24.67
CA ASN A 169 -21.45 10.12 25.22
C ASN A 169 -21.52 9.92 26.73
N LYS A 170 -22.17 8.82 27.17
CA LYS A 170 -22.15 8.41 28.58
C LYS A 170 -20.71 8.07 28.94
N HIS A 171 -20.02 8.99 29.61
CA HIS A 171 -18.80 8.67 30.32
C HIS A 171 -19.12 7.46 31.21
N LYS A 172 -18.50 6.31 30.93
CA LYS A 172 -18.51 5.17 31.85
C LYS A 172 -18.02 5.76 33.17
N LEU A 173 -18.96 5.94 34.11
CA LEU A 173 -18.68 6.44 35.43
C LEU A 173 -17.52 5.62 35.93
N LYS A 174 -16.39 6.27 36.24
CA LYS A 174 -15.30 5.60 36.94
C LYS A 174 -15.98 4.89 38.12
N PRO A 175 -15.88 3.55 38.25
CA PRO A 175 -16.36 2.92 39.46
C PRO A 175 -15.67 3.69 40.59
N SER A 176 -16.45 4.25 41.51
CA SER A 176 -15.87 5.04 42.58
C SER A 176 -15.30 4.04 43.58
N TRP A 177 -14.03 3.66 43.41
CA TRP A 177 -13.28 2.79 44.32
C TRP A 177 -13.24 3.35 45.76
N LYS A 178 -13.69 4.60 45.97
CA LYS A 178 -13.89 5.23 47.28
C LYS A 178 -14.98 4.57 48.14
N LYS A 179 -15.80 3.65 47.60
CA LYS A 179 -16.85 2.95 48.38
C LYS A 179 -16.49 1.54 48.88
N VAL A 180 -15.30 1.00 48.57
CA VAL A 180 -14.87 -0.29 49.13
C VAL A 180 -14.14 -0.04 50.45
N LYS A 181 -14.88 0.01 51.56
CA LYS A 181 -14.36 0.26 52.92
C LYS A 181 -13.59 -0.92 53.53
N GLU A 182 -13.62 -2.10 52.92
CA GLU A 182 -12.98 -3.31 53.48
C GLU A 182 -11.61 -3.57 52.85
N HIS A 183 -10.55 -3.39 53.64
CA HIS A 183 -9.16 -3.61 53.26
C HIS A 183 -8.91 -5.03 52.74
N HIS A 184 -9.62 -6.03 53.28
CA HIS A 184 -9.50 -7.43 52.86
C HIS A 184 -10.05 -7.68 51.45
N LEU A 185 -11.15 -7.01 51.09
CA LEU A 185 -11.71 -7.10 49.73
C LEU A 185 -10.77 -6.46 48.69
N ARG A 186 -10.08 -5.37 49.06
CA ARG A 186 -9.06 -4.75 48.18
C ARG A 186 -7.86 -5.67 47.97
N ILE A 187 -7.34 -6.31 49.02
CA ILE A 187 -6.22 -7.25 48.89
C ILE A 187 -6.62 -8.44 48.02
N GLY A 188 -7.81 -9.02 48.24
CA GLY A 188 -8.32 -10.13 47.44
C GLY A 188 -8.44 -9.77 45.95
N VAL A 189 -8.99 -8.60 45.65
CA VAL A 189 -9.11 -8.10 44.26
C VAL A 189 -7.74 -7.83 43.63
N THR A 190 -6.81 -7.24 44.37
CA THR A 190 -5.43 -7.02 43.89
C THR A 190 -4.72 -8.33 43.59
N PHE A 191 -4.82 -9.33 44.47
CA PHE A 191 -4.21 -10.64 44.27
C PHE A 191 -4.83 -11.37 43.06
N PHE A 192 -6.14 -11.24 42.87
CA PHE A 192 -6.84 -11.80 41.72
C PHE A 192 -6.41 -11.16 40.40
N ILE A 193 -6.24 -9.84 40.35
CA ILE A 193 -5.73 -9.13 39.18
C ILE A 193 -4.29 -9.56 38.86
N ILE A 194 -3.43 -9.68 39.89
CA ILE A 194 -2.05 -10.16 39.73
C ILE A 194 -2.03 -11.60 39.20
N ALA A 195 -2.91 -12.48 39.72
CA ALA A 195 -3.04 -13.85 39.24
C ALA A 195 -3.48 -13.94 37.77
N ILE A 196 -4.34 -13.03 37.31
CA ILE A 196 -4.72 -12.92 35.90
C ILE A 196 -3.54 -12.43 35.05
N LEU A 197 -2.76 -11.46 35.52
CA LEU A 197 -1.59 -10.95 34.80
C LEU A 197 -0.44 -11.96 34.69
N LEU A 198 -0.34 -12.90 35.64
CA LEU A 198 0.62 -14.01 35.60
C LEU A 198 0.26 -15.08 34.54
N PHE A 199 -0.97 -15.08 34.03
CA PHE A 199 -1.38 -16.01 32.98
C PHE A 199 -0.86 -15.54 31.62
N PRO A 200 -0.05 -16.35 30.91
CA PRO A 200 0.53 -15.95 29.63
C PRO A 200 -0.56 -15.85 28.56
N ILE A 201 -0.84 -14.62 28.10
CA ILE A 201 -1.74 -14.36 26.99
C ILE A 201 -0.99 -14.66 25.70
N ARG A 202 -1.42 -15.70 24.97
CA ARG A 202 -0.86 -16.02 23.65
C ARG A 202 -1.49 -15.11 22.61
N LEU A 203 -0.69 -14.22 22.02
CA LEU A 203 -1.10 -13.43 20.87
C LEU A 203 -1.05 -14.30 19.61
N SER A 204 -2.11 -14.24 18.81
CA SER A 204 -2.21 -14.92 17.52
C SER A 204 -2.57 -13.90 16.46
N VAL A 205 -2.05 -14.08 15.25
CA VAL A 205 -2.36 -13.23 14.10
C VAL A 205 -2.84 -14.10 12.95
N LEU A 206 -3.80 -13.58 12.18
CA LEU A 206 -4.31 -14.22 10.98
C LEU A 206 -3.71 -13.54 9.76
N GLY A 207 -3.23 -14.33 8.81
CA GLY A 207 -2.67 -13.87 7.54
C GLY A 207 -3.10 -14.77 6.38
N THR A 208 -3.05 -14.24 5.17
CA THR A 208 -3.30 -15.02 3.97
C THR A 208 -2.09 -15.88 3.65
N ALA A 209 -2.30 -17.17 3.47
CA ALA A 209 -1.22 -18.12 3.24
C ALA A 209 -1.28 -18.66 1.80
N THR A 210 -0.13 -18.67 1.13
CA THR A 210 0.03 -19.17 -0.24
C THR A 210 1.07 -20.27 -0.26
N VAL A 211 0.81 -21.35 -0.99
CA VAL A 211 1.76 -22.45 -1.15
C VAL A 211 2.77 -22.05 -2.21
N VAL A 212 4.04 -22.00 -1.83
CA VAL A 212 5.17 -21.65 -2.71
C VAL A 212 6.20 -22.78 -2.71
N PRO A 213 6.92 -23.03 -3.82
CA PRO A 213 8.02 -23.98 -3.82
C PRO A 213 9.15 -23.49 -2.91
N LYS A 214 9.77 -24.41 -2.17
CA LYS A 214 10.89 -24.08 -1.27
C LYS A 214 12.14 -23.68 -2.03
N ASP A 215 12.56 -24.55 -2.94
CA ASP A 215 13.79 -24.42 -3.73
C ASP A 215 13.46 -24.51 -5.23
N PRO A 216 12.80 -23.49 -5.81
CA PRO A 216 12.47 -23.49 -7.22
C PRO A 216 13.71 -23.34 -8.09
N VAL A 217 13.77 -24.09 -9.18
CA VAL A 217 14.81 -23.94 -10.20
C VAL A 217 14.31 -22.98 -11.29
N LEU A 218 14.98 -21.84 -11.43
CA LEU A 218 14.64 -20.81 -12.41
C LEU A 218 15.27 -21.16 -13.77
N ILE A 219 14.46 -21.15 -14.82
CA ILE A 219 14.92 -21.35 -16.19
C ILE A 219 14.85 -20.02 -16.92
N ASN A 220 16.04 -19.51 -17.25
CA ASN A 220 16.23 -18.22 -17.89
C ASN A 220 16.65 -18.42 -19.35
N ALA A 221 16.41 -17.40 -20.18
CA ALA A 221 16.87 -17.36 -21.56
C ALA A 221 18.41 -17.45 -21.62
N PRO A 222 19.00 -18.47 -22.27
CA PRO A 222 20.45 -18.64 -22.34
C PRO A 222 21.10 -17.76 -23.41
N LEU A 223 20.31 -17.22 -24.33
CA LEU A 223 20.69 -16.33 -25.42
C LEU A 223 19.53 -15.40 -25.77
N HIS A 224 19.84 -14.33 -26.51
CA HIS A 224 18.82 -13.43 -27.06
C HIS A 224 18.21 -14.05 -28.31
N GLY A 225 16.90 -13.90 -28.48
CA GLY A 225 16.21 -14.44 -29.66
C GLY A 225 14.71 -14.57 -29.45
N VAL A 226 14.05 -15.19 -30.42
CA VAL A 226 12.61 -15.42 -30.39
C VAL A 226 12.32 -16.85 -29.98
N ILE A 227 11.38 -17.05 -29.05
CA ILE A 227 10.95 -18.39 -28.66
C ILE A 227 10.02 -18.95 -29.74
N LYS A 228 10.40 -20.07 -30.35
CA LYS A 228 9.65 -20.68 -31.46
C LYS A 228 8.60 -21.66 -30.95
N THR A 229 8.98 -22.54 -30.03
CA THR A 229 8.08 -23.59 -29.52
C THR A 229 8.33 -23.91 -28.05
N PHE A 230 7.25 -24.27 -27.36
CA PHE A 230 7.30 -24.95 -26.07
C PHE A 230 6.94 -26.43 -26.25
N ALA A 231 7.79 -27.31 -25.73
CA ALA A 231 7.58 -28.75 -25.72
C ALA A 231 6.75 -29.21 -24.50
N VAL A 232 6.61 -28.36 -23.48
CA VAL A 232 5.91 -28.65 -22.23
C VAL A 232 4.70 -27.76 -22.01
N LYS A 233 3.77 -28.19 -21.16
CA LYS A 233 2.59 -27.43 -20.74
C LYS A 233 2.73 -26.91 -19.30
N PRO A 234 2.04 -25.81 -18.94
CA PRO A 234 1.93 -25.39 -17.54
C PRO A 234 1.41 -26.52 -16.65
N GLY A 235 2.01 -26.71 -15.48
CA GLY A 235 1.65 -27.77 -14.53
C GLY A 235 2.08 -29.18 -14.94
N GLN A 236 2.78 -29.37 -16.07
CA GLN A 236 3.29 -30.67 -16.48
C GLN A 236 4.50 -31.08 -15.64
N TYR A 237 4.55 -32.37 -15.28
CA TYR A 237 5.75 -32.96 -14.68
C TYR A 237 6.80 -33.25 -15.75
N VAL A 238 8.04 -32.84 -15.50
CA VAL A 238 9.20 -33.05 -16.38
C VAL A 238 10.30 -33.80 -15.66
N HIS A 239 11.07 -34.57 -16.42
CA HIS A 239 12.27 -35.24 -15.95
C HIS A 239 13.52 -34.39 -16.20
N ALA A 240 14.61 -34.73 -15.51
CA ALA A 240 15.91 -34.14 -15.81
C ALA A 240 16.30 -34.42 -17.27
N ASN A 241 16.91 -33.43 -17.92
CA ASN A 241 17.32 -33.40 -19.31
C ASN A 241 16.18 -33.52 -20.35
N GLN A 242 14.94 -33.22 -19.96
CA GLN A 242 13.81 -33.14 -20.88
C GLN A 242 13.77 -31.79 -21.59
N LEU A 243 13.47 -31.76 -22.89
CA LEU A 243 13.32 -30.53 -23.66
C LEU A 243 12.13 -29.71 -23.14
N LEU A 244 12.36 -28.44 -22.83
CA LEU A 244 11.35 -27.52 -22.32
C LEU A 244 10.85 -26.60 -23.43
N LEU A 245 11.78 -25.91 -24.10
CA LEU A 245 11.50 -24.96 -25.17
C LEU A 245 12.65 -24.88 -26.16
N SER A 246 12.35 -24.33 -27.34
CA SER A 246 13.32 -24.13 -28.42
C SER A 246 13.18 -22.73 -29.00
N PHE A 247 14.32 -22.05 -29.13
CA PHE A 247 14.44 -20.76 -29.81
C PHE A 247 14.39 -20.94 -31.34
N ASP A 248 14.11 -19.85 -32.06
CA ASP A 248 14.28 -19.87 -33.51
C ASP A 248 15.77 -20.01 -33.87
N LYS A 249 16.07 -21.04 -34.64
CA LYS A 249 17.43 -21.42 -35.03
C LYS A 249 17.79 -20.96 -36.43
N THR A 250 16.85 -20.35 -37.16
CA THR A 250 17.01 -20.04 -38.59
C THR A 250 18.26 -19.20 -38.84
N ASP A 251 18.43 -18.10 -38.08
CA ASP A 251 19.60 -17.23 -38.20
C ASP A 251 20.89 -17.92 -37.73
N LEU A 252 20.84 -18.64 -36.59
CA LEU A 252 21.99 -19.37 -36.07
C LEU A 252 22.49 -20.49 -37.01
N ILE A 253 21.58 -21.14 -37.74
CA ILE A 253 21.91 -22.16 -38.74
C ILE A 253 22.56 -21.50 -39.96
N ALA A 254 22.01 -20.38 -40.45
CA ALA A 254 22.57 -19.64 -41.56
C ALA A 254 23.99 -19.12 -41.24
N ASP A 255 24.18 -18.54 -40.06
CA ASP A 255 25.49 -18.07 -39.59
C ASP A 255 26.51 -19.20 -39.48
N LYS A 256 26.07 -20.37 -38.99
CA LYS A 256 26.93 -21.56 -38.92
C LYS A 256 27.38 -21.98 -40.31
N GLU A 257 26.46 -22.01 -41.28
CA GLU A 257 26.78 -22.38 -42.65
C GLU A 257 27.81 -21.42 -43.26
N VAL A 258 27.62 -20.11 -43.09
CA VAL A 258 28.56 -19.08 -43.56
C VAL A 258 29.94 -19.25 -42.92
N ASN A 259 30.00 -19.42 -41.60
CA ASN A 259 31.26 -19.62 -40.88
C ASN A 259 31.98 -20.91 -41.31
N GLN A 260 31.22 -21.99 -41.56
CA GLN A 260 31.78 -23.24 -42.08
C GLN A 260 32.37 -23.08 -43.49
N LYS A 261 31.71 -22.31 -44.37
CA LYS A 261 32.24 -22.02 -45.72
C LYS A 261 33.50 -21.17 -45.66
N ASN A 262 33.56 -20.18 -44.77
CA ASN A 262 34.75 -19.37 -44.56
C ASN A 262 35.93 -20.21 -44.05
N PHE A 263 35.69 -21.09 -43.07
CA PHE A 263 36.71 -22.03 -42.59
C PHE A 263 37.25 -22.92 -43.73
N GLN A 264 36.37 -23.51 -44.55
CA GLN A 264 36.76 -24.32 -45.71
C GLN A 264 37.56 -23.53 -46.75
N LEU A 265 37.18 -22.26 -46.99
CA LEU A 265 37.89 -21.37 -47.89
C LEU A 265 39.31 -21.06 -47.39
N THR A 266 39.45 -20.71 -46.12
CA THR A 266 40.75 -20.40 -45.51
C THR A 266 41.64 -21.64 -45.44
N GLU A 267 41.06 -22.82 -45.16
CA GLU A 267 41.77 -24.10 -45.19
C GLU A 267 42.34 -24.41 -46.58
N ALA A 268 41.52 -24.22 -47.63
CA ALA A 268 41.95 -24.42 -49.01
C ALA A 268 43.05 -23.42 -49.43
N LYS A 269 42.94 -22.15 -49.02
CA LYS A 269 43.98 -21.12 -49.24
C LYS A 269 45.28 -21.49 -48.54
N LEU A 270 45.22 -21.91 -47.27
CA LEU A 270 46.40 -22.35 -46.54
C LEU A 270 47.07 -23.55 -47.23
N ARG A 271 46.30 -24.55 -47.65
CA ARG A 271 46.83 -25.71 -48.37
C ARG A 271 47.52 -25.32 -49.67
N THR A 272 46.95 -24.36 -50.40
CA THR A 272 47.52 -23.82 -51.64
C THR A 272 48.83 -23.07 -51.36
N ALA A 273 48.86 -22.23 -50.33
CA ALA A 273 50.05 -21.48 -49.92
C ALA A 273 51.19 -22.41 -49.47
N VAL A 274 50.89 -23.46 -48.69
CA VAL A 274 51.87 -24.48 -48.28
C VAL A 274 52.46 -25.18 -49.52
N ASN A 275 51.63 -25.59 -50.47
CA ASN A 275 52.09 -26.24 -51.70
C ASN A 275 52.90 -25.32 -52.62
N GLY A 276 52.57 -24.02 -52.70
CA GLY A 276 53.29 -23.02 -53.51
C GLY A 276 54.55 -22.45 -52.84
N SER A 277 54.73 -22.69 -51.54
CA SER A 277 55.83 -22.15 -50.74
C SER A 277 57.21 -22.74 -51.05
N PHE A 278 57.27 -23.82 -51.84
CA PHE A 278 58.54 -24.41 -52.27
C PHE A 278 59.29 -23.48 -53.23
N ASP A 279 58.58 -22.82 -54.16
CA ASP A 279 59.18 -22.01 -55.23
C ASP A 279 59.06 -20.49 -54.99
N ASN A 280 58.05 -20.01 -54.24
CA ASN A 280 57.85 -18.58 -53.99
C ASN A 280 58.10 -18.20 -52.50
N LYS A 281 59.02 -17.26 -52.27
CA LYS A 281 59.36 -16.71 -50.95
C LYS A 281 58.20 -15.91 -50.34
N GLU A 282 57.36 -15.28 -51.15
CA GLU A 282 56.18 -14.52 -50.71
C GLU A 282 55.13 -15.44 -50.08
N ALA A 283 54.86 -16.59 -50.72
CA ALA A 283 53.94 -17.60 -50.20
C ALA A 283 54.35 -18.15 -48.81
N ARG A 284 55.64 -18.15 -48.47
CA ARG A 284 56.12 -18.54 -47.12
C ARG A 284 55.74 -17.54 -46.03
N PHE A 285 55.67 -16.24 -46.36
CA PHE A 285 55.29 -15.21 -45.39
C PHE A 285 53.78 -15.21 -45.11
N GLU A 286 52.96 -15.68 -46.05
CA GLU A 286 51.50 -15.74 -45.89
C GLU A 286 51.03 -16.92 -45.03
N ILE A 287 51.79 -18.02 -44.96
CA ILE A 287 51.44 -19.22 -44.17
C ILE A 287 51.06 -18.90 -42.71
N PRO A 288 51.88 -18.19 -41.90
CA PRO A 288 51.53 -17.91 -40.51
C PRO A 288 50.28 -17.02 -40.39
N ILE A 289 50.04 -16.13 -41.35
CA ILE A 289 48.85 -15.27 -41.39
C ILE A 289 47.61 -16.12 -41.68
N LEU A 290 47.68 -17.00 -42.69
CA LEU A 290 46.60 -17.92 -43.06
C LEU A 290 46.32 -18.95 -41.96
N GLN A 291 47.35 -19.40 -41.23
CA GLN A 291 47.18 -20.26 -40.05
C GLN A 291 46.44 -19.53 -38.93
N ALA A 292 46.81 -18.27 -38.66
CA ALA A 292 46.10 -17.45 -37.68
C ALA A 292 44.64 -17.23 -38.10
N GLN A 293 44.39 -16.93 -39.37
CA GLN A 293 43.03 -16.79 -39.91
C GLN A 293 42.22 -18.08 -39.80
N LEU A 294 42.82 -19.24 -40.11
CA LEU A 294 42.15 -20.54 -39.99
C LEU A 294 41.70 -20.81 -38.55
N ASN A 295 42.52 -20.44 -37.57
CA ASN A 295 42.18 -20.57 -36.16
C ASN A 295 41.04 -19.62 -35.76
N ILE A 296 40.98 -18.40 -36.30
CA ILE A 296 39.86 -17.46 -36.10
C ILE A 296 38.56 -18.05 -36.68
N ASP A 297 38.61 -18.54 -37.92
CA ASP A 297 37.43 -19.11 -38.60
C ASP A 297 36.93 -20.36 -37.85
N LYS A 298 37.85 -21.18 -37.35
CA LYS A 298 37.52 -22.33 -36.49
C LYS A 298 36.80 -21.88 -35.21
N ALA A 299 37.32 -20.85 -34.54
CA ALA A 299 36.71 -20.30 -33.34
C ALA A 299 35.29 -19.77 -33.61
N HIS A 300 35.04 -19.17 -34.78
CA HIS A 300 33.69 -18.76 -35.20
C HIS A 300 32.74 -19.95 -35.39
N VAL A 301 33.18 -21.03 -36.04
CA VAL A 301 32.38 -22.25 -36.18
C VAL A 301 32.06 -22.87 -34.81
N ASP A 302 33.04 -22.96 -33.92
CA ASP A 302 32.87 -23.49 -32.57
C ASP A 302 31.91 -22.63 -31.74
N TYR A 303 32.01 -21.30 -31.86
CA TYR A 303 31.09 -20.35 -31.22
C TYR A 303 29.65 -20.53 -31.68
N THR A 304 29.39 -20.56 -33.00
CA THR A 304 28.01 -20.74 -33.51
C THR A 304 27.44 -22.11 -33.15
N ASN A 305 28.29 -23.16 -33.11
CA ASN A 305 27.88 -24.48 -32.60
C ASN A 305 27.45 -24.43 -31.12
N ALA A 306 28.18 -23.70 -30.28
CA ALA A 306 27.84 -23.53 -28.88
C ALA A 306 26.53 -22.74 -28.69
N LEU A 307 26.27 -21.73 -29.53
CA LEU A 307 24.99 -21.01 -29.53
C LEU A 307 23.82 -21.90 -29.94
N LEU A 308 23.97 -22.71 -30.98
CA LEU A 308 22.94 -23.66 -31.42
C LEU A 308 22.61 -24.70 -30.33
N ALA A 309 23.61 -25.18 -29.59
CA ALA A 309 23.38 -26.09 -28.46
C ALA A 309 22.59 -25.40 -27.32
N LYS A 310 22.75 -24.09 -27.14
CA LYS A 310 22.00 -23.29 -26.17
C LYS A 310 20.59 -22.90 -26.65
N ALA A 311 20.29 -23.05 -27.95
CA ALA A 311 18.96 -22.73 -28.49
C ALA A 311 17.88 -23.74 -28.06
N ASP A 312 18.27 -24.96 -27.69
CA ASP A 312 17.40 -25.94 -27.05
C ASP A 312 17.61 -25.90 -25.54
N VAL A 313 16.55 -25.58 -24.80
CA VAL A 313 16.60 -25.47 -23.34
C VAL A 313 16.05 -26.74 -22.72
N PHE A 314 16.89 -27.40 -21.92
CA PHE A 314 16.56 -28.63 -21.22
C PHE A 314 16.36 -28.40 -19.72
N SER A 315 15.59 -29.28 -19.10
CA SER A 315 15.34 -29.26 -17.66
C SER A 315 16.58 -29.71 -16.87
N PRO A 316 17.14 -28.91 -15.96
CA PRO A 316 18.28 -29.33 -15.13
C PRO A 316 17.90 -30.37 -14.06
N SER A 317 16.65 -30.37 -13.61
CA SER A 317 16.12 -31.28 -12.60
C SER A 317 14.72 -31.76 -12.95
N ALA A 318 14.23 -32.79 -12.23
CA ALA A 318 12.84 -33.23 -12.36
C ALA A 318 11.92 -32.38 -11.47
N GLY A 319 10.72 -32.08 -11.94
CA GLY A 319 9.74 -31.27 -11.21
C GLY A 319 8.53 -30.88 -12.05
N VAL A 320 7.68 -30.02 -11.51
CA VAL A 320 6.50 -29.47 -12.18
C VAL A 320 6.85 -28.10 -12.77
N VAL A 321 6.54 -27.91 -14.04
CA VAL A 321 6.79 -26.65 -14.76
C VAL A 321 5.69 -25.63 -14.41
N VAL A 322 6.11 -24.44 -14.00
CA VAL A 322 5.24 -23.33 -13.58
C VAL A 322 5.54 -22.10 -14.44
N PHE A 323 4.57 -21.71 -15.25
CA PHE A 323 4.52 -20.49 -16.06
C PHE A 323 3.05 -20.22 -16.43
N ASP A 324 2.72 -19.00 -16.86
CA ASP A 324 1.33 -18.56 -17.04
C ASP A 324 0.64 -19.24 -18.23
N SER A 325 1.07 -18.95 -19.46
CA SER A 325 0.54 -19.56 -20.68
C SER A 325 1.64 -19.80 -21.70
N LYS A 326 1.40 -20.69 -22.67
CA LYS A 326 2.36 -20.94 -23.76
C LYS A 326 2.26 -19.86 -24.84
N GLU A 327 1.07 -19.31 -25.00
CA GLU A 327 0.68 -18.37 -26.04
C GLU A 327 1.35 -17.01 -25.86
N ASP A 328 1.59 -16.58 -24.61
CA ASP A 328 2.23 -15.30 -24.31
C ASP A 328 3.71 -15.25 -24.74
N TRP A 329 4.36 -16.41 -24.81
CA TRP A 329 5.81 -16.50 -25.06
C TRP A 329 6.16 -16.87 -26.50
N ILE A 330 5.31 -17.59 -27.24
CA ILE A 330 5.62 -17.96 -28.62
C ILE A 330 5.68 -16.70 -29.48
N GLY A 331 6.78 -16.53 -30.21
CA GLY A 331 7.00 -15.36 -31.06
C GLY A 331 7.49 -14.13 -30.30
N GLN A 332 7.63 -14.20 -28.96
CA GLN A 332 8.13 -13.10 -28.17
C GLN A 332 9.67 -13.01 -28.26
N PRO A 333 10.24 -11.83 -28.53
CA PRO A 333 11.67 -11.60 -28.40
C PRO A 333 12.06 -11.53 -26.92
N VAL A 334 13.10 -12.25 -26.53
CA VAL A 334 13.62 -12.26 -25.16
C VAL A 334 15.11 -11.98 -25.14
N GLU A 335 15.57 -11.33 -24.07
CA GLU A 335 16.99 -11.06 -23.83
C GLU A 335 17.61 -12.14 -22.93
N THR A 336 18.93 -12.29 -23.03
CA THR A 336 19.67 -13.23 -22.17
C THR A 336 19.44 -12.91 -20.70
N GLY A 337 19.10 -13.92 -19.90
CA GLY A 337 18.80 -13.77 -18.47
C GLY A 337 17.33 -13.52 -18.14
N THR A 338 16.47 -13.29 -19.13
CA THR A 338 15.01 -13.19 -18.93
C THR A 338 14.48 -14.49 -18.31
N ARG A 339 13.73 -14.40 -17.21
CA ARG A 339 13.10 -15.55 -16.57
C ARG A 339 11.91 -16.01 -17.40
N ILE A 340 11.97 -17.24 -17.93
CA ILE A 340 10.92 -17.80 -18.79
C ILE A 340 9.96 -18.66 -17.96
N LEU A 341 10.49 -19.65 -17.24
CA LEU A 341 9.68 -20.58 -16.47
C LEU A 341 10.40 -21.03 -15.19
N VAL A 342 9.65 -21.68 -14.31
CA VAL A 342 10.17 -22.24 -13.07
C VAL A 342 9.85 -23.72 -12.99
N ILE A 343 10.81 -24.51 -12.50
CA ILE A 343 10.57 -25.91 -12.14
C ILE A 343 10.50 -26.00 -10.62
N ALA A 344 9.38 -26.52 -10.13
CA ALA A 344 9.10 -26.69 -8.72
C ALA A 344 9.00 -28.17 -8.35
N ASP A 345 9.58 -28.58 -7.23
CA ASP A 345 9.33 -29.93 -6.69
C ASP A 345 8.03 -29.92 -5.86
N PRO A 346 6.97 -30.66 -6.27
CA PRO A 346 5.71 -30.71 -5.53
C PRO A 346 5.86 -31.34 -4.13
N LYS A 347 6.93 -32.10 -3.87
CA LYS A 347 7.19 -32.68 -2.55
C LYS A 347 7.89 -31.71 -1.60
N ASN A 348 8.48 -30.63 -2.10
CA ASN A 348 9.25 -29.66 -1.33
C ASN A 348 8.66 -28.26 -1.42
N VAL A 349 7.58 -28.03 -0.68
CA VAL A 349 6.82 -26.78 -0.64
C VAL A 349 6.91 -26.09 0.72
N GLN A 350 6.66 -24.79 0.74
CA GLN A 350 6.55 -23.96 1.92
C GLN A 350 5.26 -23.13 1.88
N LEU A 351 4.74 -22.78 3.05
CA LEU A 351 3.64 -21.83 3.18
C LEU A 351 4.21 -20.44 3.39
N ARG A 352 3.92 -19.54 2.45
CA ARG A 352 4.20 -18.11 2.58
C ARG A 352 2.97 -17.43 3.15
N VAL A 353 3.07 -16.97 4.38
CA VAL A 353 2.00 -16.23 5.09
C VAL A 353 2.27 -14.73 4.97
N MET A 354 1.32 -13.98 4.42
CA MET A 354 1.36 -12.53 4.35
C MET A 354 0.58 -11.93 5.53
N LEU A 355 1.25 -11.13 6.34
CA LEU A 355 0.68 -10.49 7.53
C LEU A 355 0.52 -8.98 7.28
N PRO A 356 -0.66 -8.38 7.53
CA PRO A 356 -0.83 -6.95 7.48
C PRO A 356 0.08 -6.26 8.49
N ILE A 357 0.70 -5.14 8.10
CA ILE A 357 1.62 -4.37 8.95
C ILE A 357 0.93 -3.94 10.26
N ALA A 358 -0.36 -3.58 10.20
CA ALA A 358 -1.16 -3.20 11.38
C ALA A 358 -1.26 -4.32 12.45
N ASN A 359 -1.07 -5.59 12.06
CA ASN A 359 -1.18 -6.74 12.95
C ASN A 359 0.19 -7.41 13.20
N MET A 360 1.30 -6.70 12.95
CA MET A 360 2.64 -7.25 13.12
C MET A 360 2.90 -7.56 14.61
N ILE A 361 2.89 -8.85 14.94
CA ILE A 361 3.39 -9.36 16.22
C ILE A 361 4.83 -9.85 16.03
N GLN A 362 5.65 -9.74 17.08
CA GLN A 362 7.02 -10.25 17.04
C GLN A 362 6.97 -11.80 17.06
N LEU A 363 7.17 -12.40 15.88
CA LEU A 363 7.19 -13.84 15.69
C LEU A 363 8.64 -14.35 15.73
N GLU A 364 8.91 -15.30 16.61
CA GLU A 364 10.19 -16.00 16.68
C GLU A 364 10.19 -17.24 15.76
N VAL A 365 11.38 -17.64 15.31
CA VAL A 365 11.56 -18.87 14.53
C VAL A 365 11.17 -20.07 15.40
N GLY A 366 10.18 -20.84 14.95
CA GLY A 366 9.61 -21.97 15.70
C GLY A 366 8.25 -21.69 16.35
N ALA A 367 7.68 -20.50 16.16
CA ALA A 367 6.29 -20.22 16.51
C ALA A 367 5.34 -21.22 15.84
N LYS A 368 4.37 -21.71 16.61
CA LYS A 368 3.35 -22.64 16.12
C LYS A 368 2.25 -21.88 15.40
N GLY A 369 1.76 -22.42 14.30
CA GLY A 369 0.61 -21.89 13.57
C GLY A 369 -0.22 -23.03 13.00
N ASP A 370 -1.52 -22.80 12.91
CA ASP A 370 -2.48 -23.70 12.27
C ASP A 370 -2.90 -23.09 10.93
N PHE A 371 -3.05 -23.95 9.92
CA PHE A 371 -3.51 -23.57 8.58
C PHE A 371 -4.88 -24.21 8.35
N PHE A 372 -5.84 -23.43 7.84
CA PHE A 372 -7.23 -23.84 7.64
C PHE A 372 -7.66 -23.66 6.19
#